data_AF-A0A7C3VZU8-F1
#
_entry.id   AF-A0A7C3VZU8-F1
#
_cell.length_a   1.000
_cell.length_b   1.000
_cell.length_c   1.000
_cell.angle_alpha   90.00
_cell.angle_beta   90.00
_cell.angle_gamma   90.00
#
_symmetry.space_group_name_H-M   'P 1'
#
loop_
_entity.id
_entity.type
_entity.pdbx_description
1 polymer ?
#
loop_
_entity_poly.entity_id
_entity_poly.type
_entity_poly.pdbx_seq_one_letter_code
_entity_poly.pdbx_strand_id
1 'polypeptide(L)'
;KEEMRRLGSLILRVAEENSVPAGECLAVNREAFSASVTSILEAHPLVEVVREEVEQIPAEGVTILASGPLTSPSMVRSLNSLIEKTVRARPSLPSSSPPLLSFFDAISPIVWAESLDYSRLFRASRYGRGGEDYLNASLGREEYDLLWEELVRSESVHPREFEIPFFEGCLPIEELARRGHDALRFGPLKPVGLVDPVTGKRPWAAVQLRPENREATMYNLVGFQTRLRWREQDRIFRLIPGLERARFCRYGSMHRNTFINSPLLLEKTLEWKGRPGLFLAGQITGVEGYMESAATGLLAGMNAAMVVRGERPVPPPEETALGSLLRYITEANPDHFQPMNVNFGLFPPLGEGKIPFSERRRRYAQRSLDALEQWKQGYARRIA
;
A
#
# COMPACT_ATOMS: atom_id res chain seq x y z
N LYS A 1 -7.16 13.78 4.29
CA LYS A 1 -8.37 14.32 4.96
C LYS A 1 -8.73 15.70 4.44
N GLU A 2 -7.89 16.72 4.60
CA GLU A 2 -8.21 18.08 4.12
C GLU A 2 -8.52 18.14 2.62
N GLU A 3 -7.79 17.40 1.79
CA GLU A 3 -8.11 17.27 0.35
C GLU A 3 -9.54 16.78 0.11
N MET A 4 -9.97 15.73 0.82
CA MET A 4 -11.32 15.19 0.73
C MET A 4 -12.37 16.19 1.20
N ARG A 5 -12.08 17.00 2.22
CA ARG A 5 -12.97 18.08 2.67
C ARG A 5 -13.18 19.10 1.56
N ARG A 6 -12.09 19.54 0.92
CA ARG A 6 -12.13 20.49 -0.20
C ARG A 6 -12.78 19.94 -1.46
N LEU A 7 -12.87 18.63 -1.59
CA LEU A 7 -13.57 17.91 -2.67
C LEU A 7 -15.01 17.52 -2.30
N GLY A 8 -15.52 17.94 -1.13
CA GLY A 8 -16.92 17.70 -0.76
C GLY A 8 -17.23 16.24 -0.38
N SER A 9 -16.27 15.52 0.22
CA SER A 9 -16.45 14.12 0.59
C SER A 9 -17.59 13.91 1.60
N LEU A 10 -18.61 13.14 1.17
CA LEU A 10 -19.69 12.65 2.04
C LEU A 10 -19.14 11.86 3.23
N ILE A 11 -18.25 10.91 2.97
CA ILE A 11 -17.70 10.01 3.99
C ILE A 11 -16.96 10.79 5.09
N LEU A 12 -16.11 11.75 4.71
CA LEU A 12 -15.39 12.55 5.71
C LEU A 12 -16.34 13.43 6.51
N ARG A 13 -17.32 14.06 5.86
CA ARG A 13 -18.31 14.90 6.54
C ARG A 13 -19.10 14.11 7.58
N VAL A 14 -19.64 12.94 7.19
CA VAL A 14 -20.42 12.09 8.11
C VAL A 14 -19.53 11.52 9.23
N ALA A 15 -18.25 11.26 8.96
CA ALA A 15 -17.30 10.86 9.99
C ALA A 15 -17.06 11.96 11.04
N GLU A 16 -17.00 13.22 10.61
CA GLU A 16 -16.85 14.37 11.52
C GLU A 16 -18.11 14.59 12.37
N GLU A 17 -19.29 14.46 11.77
CA GLU A 17 -20.60 14.55 12.43
C GLU A 17 -20.80 13.44 13.49
N ASN A 18 -20.21 12.26 13.27
CA ASN A 18 -20.31 11.10 14.16
C ASN A 18 -19.03 10.86 14.97
N SER A 19 -18.20 11.89 15.14
CA SER A 19 -16.90 11.76 15.80
C SER A 19 -17.03 11.46 17.29
N VAL A 20 -16.11 10.63 17.80
CA VAL A 20 -15.98 10.31 19.23
C VAL A 20 -14.58 10.66 19.73
N PRO A 21 -14.39 10.96 21.03
CA PRO A 21 -13.08 11.30 21.58
C PRO A 21 -12.04 10.21 21.32
N ALA A 22 -10.93 10.56 20.65
CA ALA A 22 -9.84 9.63 20.33
C ALA A 22 -8.46 10.32 20.20
N GLY A 23 -8.19 11.32 21.04
CA GLY A 23 -6.94 12.08 21.01
C GLY A 23 -6.77 12.84 19.69
N GLU A 24 -5.63 12.66 19.02
CA GLU A 24 -5.32 13.31 17.72
C GLU A 24 -5.95 12.59 16.51
N CYS A 25 -6.58 11.44 16.71
CA CYS A 25 -7.19 10.64 15.66
C CYS A 25 -8.67 10.99 15.47
N LEU A 26 -9.15 10.92 14.21
CA LEU A 26 -10.59 10.93 13.93
C LEU A 26 -11.11 9.50 14.14
N ALA A 27 -11.83 9.28 15.23
CA ALA A 27 -12.61 8.08 15.47
C ALA A 27 -14.10 8.39 15.39
N VAL A 28 -14.93 7.39 15.10
CA VAL A 28 -16.37 7.56 14.91
C VAL A 28 -17.16 6.54 15.71
N ASN A 29 -18.38 6.90 16.10
CA ASN A 29 -19.39 5.91 16.47
C ASN A 29 -19.76 5.11 15.22
N ARG A 30 -19.39 3.83 15.17
CA ARG A 30 -19.49 3.00 13.96
C ARG A 30 -20.93 2.82 13.49
N GLU A 31 -21.85 2.55 14.41
CA GLU A 31 -23.26 2.30 14.09
C GLU A 31 -23.93 3.57 13.58
N ALA A 32 -23.73 4.69 14.30
CA ALA A 32 -24.30 5.98 13.93
C ALA A 32 -23.71 6.49 12.60
N PHE A 33 -22.40 6.32 12.38
CA PHE A 33 -21.73 6.63 11.12
C PHE A 33 -22.31 5.82 9.96
N SER A 34 -22.39 4.49 10.07
CA SER A 34 -22.90 3.65 8.99
C SER A 34 -24.37 3.93 8.69
N ALA A 35 -25.20 4.09 9.73
CA ALA A 35 -26.60 4.42 9.57
C ALA A 35 -26.79 5.77 8.84
N SER A 36 -26.02 6.79 9.22
CA SER A 36 -26.07 8.11 8.60
C SER A 36 -25.70 8.07 7.11
N VAL A 37 -24.61 7.36 6.75
CA VAL A 37 -24.23 7.19 5.33
C VAL A 37 -25.34 6.49 4.56
N THR A 38 -25.89 5.39 5.09
CA THR A 38 -26.96 4.63 4.45
C THR A 38 -28.20 5.50 4.23
N SER A 39 -28.68 6.20 5.26
CA SER A 39 -29.87 7.04 5.15
C SER A 39 -29.70 8.18 4.13
N ILE A 40 -28.52 8.78 4.03
CA ILE A 40 -28.25 9.82 3.03
C ILE A 40 -28.32 9.25 1.61
N LEU A 41 -27.79 8.06 1.38
CA LEU A 41 -27.80 7.43 0.05
C LEU A 41 -29.21 6.95 -0.33
N GLU A 42 -29.92 6.28 0.58
CA GLU A 42 -31.29 5.79 0.34
C GLU A 42 -32.31 6.93 0.11
N ALA A 43 -32.07 8.11 0.68
CA ALA A 43 -32.93 9.27 0.49
C ALA A 43 -32.59 10.10 -0.77
N HIS A 44 -31.47 9.81 -1.46
CA HIS A 44 -31.03 10.63 -2.58
C HIS A 44 -31.82 10.30 -3.86
N PRO A 45 -32.48 11.27 -4.52
CA PRO A 45 -33.44 11.00 -5.61
C PRO A 45 -32.81 10.42 -6.89
N LEU A 46 -31.49 10.50 -7.03
CA LEU A 46 -30.72 9.94 -8.14
C LEU A 46 -29.92 8.68 -7.77
N VAL A 47 -30.11 8.14 -6.57
CA VAL A 47 -29.43 6.92 -6.11
C VAL A 47 -30.47 5.83 -5.91
N GLU A 48 -30.29 4.72 -6.61
CA GLU A 48 -31.05 3.49 -6.40
C GLU A 48 -30.16 2.49 -5.65
N VAL A 49 -30.69 1.90 -4.57
CA VAL A 49 -29.98 0.88 -3.79
C VAL A 49 -30.59 -0.49 -4.07
N VAL A 50 -29.86 -1.30 -4.83
CA VAL A 50 -30.23 -2.69 -5.11
C VAL A 50 -29.46 -3.63 -4.17
N ARG A 51 -30.18 -4.44 -3.39
CA ARG A 51 -29.61 -5.35 -2.38
C ARG A 51 -29.45 -6.76 -2.92
N GLU A 52 -28.47 -6.95 -3.79
CA GLU A 52 -28.15 -8.24 -4.41
C GLU A 52 -26.64 -8.46 -4.54
N GLU A 53 -26.22 -9.71 -4.76
CA GLU A 53 -24.85 -10.02 -5.14
C GLU A 53 -24.66 -9.73 -6.64
N VAL A 54 -23.74 -8.83 -6.96
CA VAL A 54 -23.29 -8.65 -8.35
C VAL A 54 -22.25 -9.72 -8.65
N GLU A 55 -22.61 -10.69 -9.47
CA GLU A 55 -21.75 -11.83 -9.80
C GLU A 55 -20.79 -11.58 -10.98
N GLN A 56 -21.11 -10.60 -11.83
CA GLN A 56 -20.34 -10.29 -13.03
C GLN A 56 -20.16 -8.78 -13.20
N ILE A 57 -18.98 -8.37 -13.68
CA ILE A 57 -18.73 -6.98 -14.06
C ILE A 57 -19.58 -6.67 -15.32
N PRO A 58 -20.52 -5.70 -15.26
CA PRO A 58 -21.37 -5.33 -16.38
C PRO A 58 -20.56 -5.10 -17.65
N ALA A 59 -20.95 -5.69 -18.79
CA ALA A 59 -20.16 -5.67 -20.03
C ALA A 59 -19.97 -4.26 -20.61
N GLU A 60 -21.00 -3.42 -20.48
CA GLU A 60 -21.09 -2.07 -21.00
C GLU A 60 -21.50 -1.09 -19.91
N GLY A 61 -21.46 0.21 -20.24
CA GLY A 61 -21.82 1.28 -19.31
C GLY A 61 -20.68 1.69 -18.38
N VAL A 62 -20.83 2.87 -17.79
CA VAL A 62 -19.88 3.39 -16.81
C VAL A 62 -20.10 2.67 -15.48
N THR A 63 -19.06 2.03 -14.97
CA THR A 63 -19.12 1.15 -13.80
C THR A 63 -18.00 1.47 -12.83
N ILE A 64 -18.28 1.46 -11.54
CA ILE A 64 -17.26 1.53 -10.47
C ILE A 64 -17.33 0.25 -9.64
N LEU A 65 -16.26 -0.54 -9.64
CA LEU A 65 -16.13 -1.72 -8.79
C LEU A 65 -15.41 -1.35 -7.47
N ALA A 66 -16.12 -1.49 -6.35
CA ALA A 66 -15.64 -1.14 -5.02
C ALA A 66 -15.97 -2.21 -3.96
N SER A 67 -15.79 -3.49 -4.31
CA SER A 67 -16.18 -4.66 -3.49
C SER A 67 -15.30 -4.93 -2.26
N GLY A 68 -14.19 -4.21 -2.10
CA GLY A 68 -13.35 -4.27 -0.91
C GLY A 68 -12.57 -5.59 -0.71
N PRO A 69 -12.02 -5.82 0.49
CA PRO A 69 -11.09 -6.92 0.78
C PRO A 69 -11.71 -8.32 0.63
N LEU A 70 -13.00 -8.44 0.89
CA LEU A 70 -13.74 -9.70 0.94
C LEU A 70 -14.63 -9.86 -0.29
N THR A 71 -14.09 -9.50 -1.46
CA THR A 71 -14.77 -9.65 -2.75
C THR A 71 -15.25 -11.08 -2.95
N SER A 72 -16.51 -11.25 -3.36
CA SER A 72 -17.16 -12.56 -3.45
C SER A 72 -16.48 -13.50 -4.47
N PRO A 73 -16.60 -14.83 -4.31
CA PRO A 73 -16.00 -15.78 -5.24
C PRO A 73 -16.48 -15.61 -6.70
N SER A 74 -17.73 -15.20 -6.91
CA SER A 74 -18.30 -14.94 -8.24
C SER A 74 -17.62 -13.74 -8.90
N MET A 75 -17.52 -12.61 -8.20
CA MET A 75 -16.85 -11.41 -8.66
C MET A 75 -15.34 -11.65 -8.88
N VAL A 76 -14.68 -12.44 -8.03
CA VAL A 76 -13.29 -12.89 -8.22
C VAL A 76 -13.12 -13.63 -9.57
N ARG A 77 -14.04 -14.53 -9.93
CA ARG A 77 -14.01 -15.21 -11.23
C ARG A 77 -14.21 -14.23 -12.39
N SER A 78 -15.12 -13.27 -12.23
CA SER A 78 -15.36 -12.22 -13.23
C SER A 78 -14.12 -11.33 -13.44
N LEU A 79 -13.45 -10.93 -12.36
CA LEU A 79 -12.20 -10.19 -12.38
C LEU A 79 -11.09 -10.98 -13.08
N ASN A 80 -10.89 -12.25 -12.74
CA ASN A 80 -9.89 -13.09 -13.41
C ASN A 80 -10.13 -13.16 -14.92
N SER A 81 -11.38 -13.31 -15.35
CA SER A 81 -11.74 -13.31 -16.78
C SER A 81 -11.37 -11.97 -17.46
N LEU A 82 -11.56 -10.85 -16.77
CA LEU A 82 -11.19 -9.52 -17.28
C LEU A 82 -9.67 -9.31 -17.32
N ILE A 83 -8.96 -9.77 -16.28
CA ILE A 83 -7.50 -9.78 -16.20
C ILE A 83 -6.91 -10.55 -17.38
N GLU A 84 -7.37 -11.78 -17.62
CA GLU A 84 -6.89 -12.61 -18.72
C GLU A 84 -7.08 -11.93 -20.08
N LYS A 85 -8.24 -11.31 -20.33
CA LYS A 85 -8.49 -10.54 -21.55
C LYS A 85 -7.50 -9.39 -21.71
N THR A 86 -7.21 -8.68 -20.63
CA THR A 86 -6.31 -7.51 -20.61
C THR A 86 -4.86 -7.91 -20.86
N VAL A 87 -4.40 -9.01 -20.24
CA VAL A 87 -3.05 -9.55 -20.44
C VAL A 87 -2.87 -10.09 -21.87
N ARG A 88 -3.85 -10.84 -22.40
CA ARG A 88 -3.81 -11.36 -23.78
C ARG A 88 -3.72 -10.24 -24.82
N ALA A 89 -4.36 -9.10 -24.57
CA ALA A 89 -4.26 -7.93 -25.44
C ALA A 89 -2.91 -7.20 -25.35
N ARG A 90 -2.03 -7.59 -24.40
CA ARG A 90 -0.73 -6.95 -24.12
C ARG A 90 0.38 -8.00 -23.95
N PRO A 91 0.82 -8.65 -25.03
CA PRO A 91 1.79 -9.76 -24.99
C PRO A 91 3.18 -9.38 -24.48
N SER A 92 3.46 -8.08 -24.26
CA SER A 92 4.68 -7.60 -23.60
C SER A 92 4.65 -7.71 -22.07
N LEU A 93 3.51 -8.07 -21.44
CA LEU A 93 3.49 -8.40 -20.03
C LEU A 93 4.17 -9.76 -19.78
N PRO A 94 5.06 -9.88 -18.79
CA PRO A 94 5.76 -11.13 -18.54
C PRO A 94 4.79 -12.26 -18.17
N SER A 95 4.93 -13.39 -18.88
CA SER A 95 4.19 -14.65 -18.65
C SER A 95 4.40 -15.22 -17.23
N SER A 96 5.38 -14.73 -16.49
CA SER A 96 5.76 -15.14 -15.13
C SER A 96 5.50 -14.04 -14.10
N SER A 97 4.43 -13.25 -14.27
CA SER A 97 4.03 -12.23 -13.30
C SER A 97 3.50 -12.90 -12.01
N PRO A 98 3.66 -12.29 -10.81
CA PRO A 98 2.92 -12.70 -9.61
C PRO A 98 1.40 -12.69 -9.88
N PRO A 99 0.60 -13.38 -9.05
CA PRO A 99 -0.85 -13.43 -9.27
C PRO A 99 -1.43 -12.01 -9.37
N LEU A 100 -2.02 -11.70 -10.53
CA LEU A 100 -2.60 -10.40 -10.84
C LEU A 100 -3.84 -10.08 -9.99
N LEU A 101 -4.32 -11.09 -9.26
CA LEU A 101 -5.26 -11.00 -8.17
C LEU A 101 -4.65 -11.71 -6.95
N SER A 102 -4.32 -10.94 -5.92
CA SER A 102 -3.76 -11.45 -4.67
C SER A 102 -4.88 -11.58 -3.62
N PHE A 103 -4.80 -12.60 -2.77
CA PHE A 103 -5.79 -12.88 -1.71
C PHE A 103 -5.26 -12.67 -0.29
N PHE A 104 -3.96 -12.44 -0.17
CA PHE A 104 -3.30 -12.17 1.09
C PHE A 104 -2.44 -10.94 0.91
N ASP A 105 -2.53 -10.05 1.88
CA ASP A 105 -1.54 -9.04 2.08
C ASP A 105 -0.48 -9.63 2.99
N ALA A 106 0.75 -9.76 2.48
CA ALA A 106 1.90 -10.21 3.26
C ALA A 106 2.86 -9.04 3.37
N ILE A 107 2.45 -8.04 4.14
CA ILE A 107 3.12 -6.75 4.18
C ILE A 107 4.33 -6.86 5.10
N SER A 108 5.50 -6.61 4.52
CA SER A 108 6.70 -6.32 5.30
C SER A 108 6.74 -4.83 5.69
N PRO A 109 7.34 -4.48 6.84
CA PRO A 109 7.53 -3.09 7.24
C PRO A 109 8.33 -2.31 6.21
N ILE A 110 8.03 -1.02 6.11
CA ILE A 110 8.73 -0.07 5.25
C ILE A 110 9.23 1.08 6.12
N VAL A 111 10.47 1.50 5.87
CA VAL A 111 11.19 2.51 6.63
C VAL A 111 11.61 3.68 5.74
N TRP A 112 11.68 4.87 6.34
CA TRP A 112 12.16 6.08 5.69
C TRP A 112 13.65 5.99 5.38
N ALA A 113 14.05 6.21 4.12
CA ALA A 113 15.45 6.17 3.70
C ALA A 113 16.34 7.10 4.55
N GLU A 114 15.87 8.31 4.82
CA GLU A 114 16.58 9.30 5.63
C GLU A 114 16.79 8.93 7.11
N SER A 115 16.10 7.90 7.60
CA SER A 115 16.19 7.45 8.99
C SER A 115 17.18 6.30 9.18
N LEU A 116 17.74 5.79 8.09
CA LEU A 116 18.70 4.69 8.10
C LEU A 116 20.12 5.20 8.37
N ASP A 117 20.88 4.44 9.15
CA ASP A 117 22.31 4.68 9.34
C ASP A 117 23.12 3.95 8.27
N TYR A 118 23.43 4.67 7.20
CA TYR A 118 24.21 4.17 6.06
C TYR A 118 25.65 3.80 6.41
N SER A 119 26.17 4.15 7.59
CA SER A 119 27.50 3.67 8.02
C SER A 119 27.50 2.19 8.42
N ARG A 120 26.32 1.65 8.75
CA ARG A 120 26.11 0.24 9.11
C ARG A 120 25.49 -0.60 7.98
N LEU A 121 25.15 0.02 6.85
CA LEU A 121 24.51 -0.62 5.71
C LEU A 121 25.42 -0.58 4.48
N PHE A 122 25.35 -1.61 3.65
CA PHE A 122 26.09 -1.64 2.38
C PHE A 122 25.20 -2.02 1.21
N ARG A 123 25.48 -1.45 0.04
CA ARG A 123 24.78 -1.76 -1.19
C ARG A 123 25.40 -2.98 -1.85
N ALA A 124 24.58 -3.99 -2.12
CA ALA A 124 25.02 -5.17 -2.86
C ALA A 124 23.82 -6.01 -3.31
N SER A 125 23.86 -6.47 -4.56
CA SER A 125 23.07 -7.61 -5.00
C SER A 125 23.84 -8.91 -4.77
N ARG A 126 23.12 -10.02 -4.55
CA ARG A 126 23.75 -11.33 -4.29
C ARG A 126 24.58 -11.78 -5.50
N TYR A 127 25.75 -12.35 -5.22
CA TYR A 127 26.72 -12.83 -6.22
C TYR A 127 27.22 -11.73 -7.18
N GLY A 128 27.04 -10.46 -6.85
CA GLY A 128 27.41 -9.33 -7.73
C GLY A 128 26.60 -9.28 -9.03
N ARG A 129 25.49 -10.03 -9.15
CA ARG A 129 24.62 -9.98 -10.33
C ARG A 129 23.47 -9.00 -10.09
N GLY A 130 23.28 -8.03 -10.99
CA GLY A 130 22.18 -7.07 -10.92
C GLY A 130 22.45 -5.84 -10.04
N GLY A 131 23.60 -5.19 -10.21
CA GLY A 131 23.85 -3.85 -9.65
C GLY A 131 23.85 -3.74 -8.10
N GLU A 132 23.42 -2.57 -7.61
CA GLU A 132 23.40 -2.13 -6.20
C GLU A 132 21.95 -1.92 -5.69
N ASP A 133 21.05 -2.82 -6.08
CA ASP A 133 19.60 -2.65 -5.94
C ASP A 133 19.09 -2.85 -4.50
N TYR A 134 19.92 -3.42 -3.61
CA TYR A 134 19.56 -3.69 -2.22
C TYR A 134 20.54 -3.03 -1.26
N LEU A 135 20.00 -2.47 -0.18
CA LEU A 135 20.76 -2.21 1.04
C LEU A 135 20.79 -3.48 1.89
N ASN A 136 21.91 -3.75 2.54
CA ASN A 136 22.10 -4.93 3.35
C ASN A 136 22.60 -4.50 4.73
N ALA A 137 21.92 -4.97 5.78
CA ALA A 137 22.40 -4.94 7.15
C ALA A 137 23.08 -6.28 7.44
N SER A 138 24.39 -6.27 7.69
CA SER A 138 25.09 -7.45 8.19
C SER A 138 24.78 -7.67 9.66
N LEU A 139 24.53 -8.91 10.04
CA LEU A 139 24.41 -9.32 11.43
C LEU A 139 25.56 -10.25 11.80
N GLY A 140 26.19 -9.96 12.95
CA GLY A 140 27.01 -10.90 13.69
C GLY A 140 26.16 -12.03 14.30
N ARG A 141 26.82 -12.99 14.95
CA ARG A 141 26.11 -14.11 15.59
C ARG A 141 25.27 -13.62 16.76
N GLU A 142 25.82 -12.76 17.60
CA GLU A 142 25.18 -12.24 18.80
C GLU A 142 23.99 -11.34 18.45
N GLU A 143 24.13 -10.48 17.43
CA GLU A 143 23.04 -9.64 16.92
C GLU A 143 21.91 -10.49 16.33
N TYR A 144 22.25 -11.57 15.62
CA TYR A 144 21.27 -12.52 15.09
C TYR A 144 20.54 -13.27 16.21
N ASP A 145 21.28 -13.78 17.20
CA ASP A 145 20.73 -14.57 18.30
C ASP A 145 19.73 -13.72 19.11
N LEU A 146 20.07 -12.44 19.36
CA LEU A 146 19.17 -11.48 20.01
C LEU A 146 17.91 -11.22 19.16
N LEU A 147 18.06 -10.94 17.86
CA LEU A 147 16.92 -10.70 16.97
C LEU A 147 15.99 -11.92 16.93
N TRP A 148 16.55 -13.13 16.82
CA TRP A 148 15.79 -14.37 16.80
C TRP A 148 15.04 -14.60 18.12
N GLU A 149 15.71 -14.43 19.26
CA GLU A 149 15.12 -14.63 20.59
C GLU A 149 13.93 -13.69 20.82
N GLU A 150 14.08 -12.44 20.43
CA GLU A 150 13.01 -11.44 20.54
C GLU A 150 11.83 -11.72 19.60
N LEU A 151 12.09 -12.20 18.38
CA LEU A 151 11.04 -12.65 17.46
C LEU A 151 10.26 -13.85 18.02
N VAL A 152 10.95 -14.82 18.63
CA VAL A 152 10.29 -16.01 19.20
C VAL A 152 9.39 -15.64 20.38
N ARG A 153 9.83 -14.70 21.24
CA ARG A 153 9.13 -14.26 22.46
C ARG A 153 8.04 -13.23 22.24
N SER A 154 7.98 -12.65 21.04
CA SER A 154 7.10 -11.54 20.70
C SER A 154 5.59 -11.85 20.77
N GLU A 155 4.79 -10.81 20.95
CA GLU A 155 3.33 -10.86 20.86
C GLU A 155 2.82 -10.62 19.43
N SER A 156 2.05 -11.57 18.89
CA SER A 156 1.41 -11.48 17.57
C SER A 156 -0.11 -11.26 17.67
N VAL A 157 -0.70 -10.68 16.62
CA VAL A 157 -2.14 -10.59 16.44
C VAL A 157 -2.68 -11.96 16.01
N HIS A 158 -3.63 -12.50 16.77
CA HIS A 158 -4.24 -13.80 16.49
C HIS A 158 -5.07 -13.77 15.19
N PRO A 159 -4.99 -14.82 14.34
CA PRO A 159 -5.86 -14.96 13.17
C PRO A 159 -7.33 -15.02 13.54
N ARG A 160 -8.16 -14.39 12.70
CA ARG A 160 -9.59 -14.68 12.66
C ARG A 160 -9.81 -15.98 11.89
N GLU A 161 -10.84 -16.76 12.24
CA GLU A 161 -11.06 -18.12 11.70
C GLU A 161 -11.11 -18.20 10.16
N PHE A 162 -11.52 -17.13 9.47
CA PHE A 162 -11.57 -17.07 8.00
C PHE A 162 -10.23 -16.77 7.30
N GLU A 163 -9.16 -16.53 8.06
CA GLU A 163 -7.80 -16.23 7.57
C GLU A 163 -6.90 -17.48 7.43
N ILE A 164 -7.46 -18.69 7.57
CA ILE A 164 -6.74 -19.98 7.54
C ILE A 164 -7.20 -20.77 6.31
N PRO A 165 -6.32 -21.32 5.44
CA PRO A 165 -5.02 -21.91 5.75
C PRO A 165 -3.81 -21.16 5.18
N PHE A 166 -2.69 -21.29 5.89
CA PHE A 166 -1.42 -20.66 5.55
C PHE A 166 -0.85 -21.20 4.22
N PHE A 167 -0.38 -20.29 3.37
CA PHE A 167 0.50 -20.64 2.27
C PHE A 167 1.93 -20.79 2.83
N GLU A 168 2.53 -21.99 2.73
CA GLU A 168 3.86 -22.26 3.30
C GLU A 168 4.97 -21.34 2.77
N GLY A 169 4.79 -20.74 1.59
CA GLY A 169 5.73 -19.79 0.99
C GLY A 169 5.71 -18.36 1.56
N CYS A 170 4.74 -18.01 2.41
CA CYS A 170 4.55 -16.64 2.93
C CYS A 170 4.30 -16.62 4.43
N LEU A 171 5.15 -17.27 5.22
CA LEU A 171 4.99 -17.30 6.68
C LEU A 171 5.40 -15.97 7.33
N PRO A 172 4.71 -15.53 8.41
CA PRO A 172 5.18 -14.44 9.25
C PRO A 172 6.59 -14.71 9.76
N ILE A 173 7.44 -13.68 9.83
CA ILE A 173 8.84 -13.82 10.23
C ILE A 173 8.98 -14.40 11.65
N GLU A 174 8.08 -14.05 12.57
CA GLU A 174 8.06 -14.60 13.92
C GLU A 174 7.67 -16.08 13.95
N GLU A 175 6.79 -16.54 13.06
CA GLU A 175 6.44 -17.96 12.95
C GLU A 175 7.59 -18.75 12.32
N LEU A 176 8.27 -18.17 11.33
CA LEU A 176 9.47 -18.76 10.76
C LEU A 176 10.57 -18.88 11.82
N ALA A 177 10.75 -17.87 12.67
CA ALA A 177 11.70 -17.92 13.79
C ALA A 177 11.37 -19.04 14.79
N ARG A 178 10.08 -19.25 15.11
CA ARG A 178 9.63 -20.34 16.01
C ARG A 178 9.86 -21.74 15.44
N ARG A 179 9.98 -21.90 14.12
CA ARG A 179 10.29 -23.19 13.49
C ARG A 179 11.74 -23.66 13.70
N GLY A 180 12.64 -22.77 14.10
CA GLY A 180 14.00 -23.15 14.46
C GLY A 180 14.98 -21.99 14.39
N HIS A 181 16.08 -22.11 15.15
CA HIS A 181 17.10 -21.08 15.25
C HIS A 181 17.68 -20.68 13.90
N ASP A 182 18.02 -21.62 13.03
CA ASP A 182 18.60 -21.32 11.71
C ASP A 182 17.56 -21.06 10.59
N ALA A 183 16.26 -21.16 10.88
CA ALA A 183 15.22 -21.05 9.86
C ALA A 183 15.26 -19.71 9.11
N LEU A 184 15.53 -18.61 9.82
CA LEU A 184 15.68 -17.28 9.21
C LEU A 184 16.89 -17.22 8.28
N ARG A 185 18.01 -17.87 8.64
CA ARG A 185 19.26 -17.89 7.84
C ARG A 185 19.18 -18.76 6.59
N PHE A 186 18.25 -19.72 6.55
CA PHE A 186 17.94 -20.43 5.32
C PHE A 186 16.89 -19.72 4.46
N GLY A 187 16.09 -18.84 5.07
CA GLY A 187 15.07 -18.03 4.41
C GLY A 187 15.48 -16.56 4.24
N PRO A 188 14.74 -15.61 4.84
CA PRO A 188 14.85 -14.17 4.53
C PRO A 188 16.18 -13.54 4.95
N LEU A 189 16.87 -14.10 5.96
CA LEU A 189 18.13 -13.59 6.50
C LEU A 189 19.37 -14.32 5.93
N LYS A 190 19.19 -15.07 4.84
CA LYS A 190 20.26 -15.81 4.17
C LYS A 190 21.43 -14.88 3.81
N PRO A 191 22.68 -15.15 4.22
CA PRO A 191 23.83 -14.31 3.85
C PRO A 191 24.52 -14.72 2.53
N VAL A 192 24.05 -15.81 1.89
CA VAL A 192 24.74 -16.39 0.73
C VAL A 192 24.78 -15.41 -0.45
N GLY A 193 25.98 -15.26 -1.03
CA GLY A 193 26.22 -14.34 -2.14
C GLY A 193 26.52 -12.90 -1.71
N LEU A 194 26.58 -12.62 -0.41
CA LEU A 194 26.97 -11.31 0.14
C LEU A 194 28.36 -11.40 0.78
N VAL A 195 29.13 -10.33 0.63
CA VAL A 195 30.40 -10.10 1.31
C VAL A 195 30.30 -8.73 1.98
N ASP A 196 30.48 -8.72 3.30
CA ASP A 196 30.49 -7.48 4.06
C ASP A 196 31.79 -6.71 3.74
N PRO A 197 31.71 -5.44 3.30
CA PRO A 197 32.88 -4.67 2.89
C PRO A 197 33.78 -4.26 4.05
N VAL A 198 33.25 -4.19 5.28
CA VAL A 198 34.01 -3.83 6.49
C VAL A 198 34.84 -5.02 6.95
N THR A 199 34.24 -6.22 6.96
CA THR A 199 34.92 -7.43 7.47
C THR A 199 35.63 -8.23 6.37
N GLY A 200 35.31 -7.99 5.10
CA GLY A 200 35.77 -8.77 3.95
C GLY A 200 35.26 -10.21 3.92
N LYS A 201 34.27 -10.55 4.76
CA LYS A 201 33.76 -11.91 4.95
C LYS A 201 32.25 -11.98 4.71
N ARG A 202 31.75 -13.19 4.46
CA ARG A 202 30.30 -13.44 4.45
C ARG A 202 29.74 -13.21 5.86
N PRO A 203 28.69 -12.39 6.05
CA PRO A 203 28.10 -12.18 7.37
C PRO A 203 27.42 -13.46 7.89
N TRP A 204 27.13 -13.50 9.20
CA TRP A 204 26.45 -14.65 9.80
C TRP A 204 25.00 -14.76 9.29
N ALA A 205 24.33 -13.61 9.22
CA ALA A 205 23.01 -13.39 8.64
C ALA A 205 22.97 -11.99 7.99
N ALA A 206 22.02 -11.74 7.09
CA ALA A 206 21.87 -10.43 6.47
C ALA A 206 20.41 -10.07 6.25
N VAL A 207 20.00 -8.88 6.69
CA VAL A 207 18.68 -8.32 6.37
C VAL A 207 18.81 -7.47 5.12
N GLN A 208 18.02 -7.75 4.10
CA GLN A 208 18.00 -6.97 2.87
C GLN A 208 16.86 -5.95 2.91
N LEU A 209 17.15 -4.75 2.45
CA LEU A 209 16.18 -3.68 2.25
C LEU A 209 16.15 -3.33 0.77
N ARG A 210 14.95 -3.33 0.17
CA ARG A 210 14.77 -2.94 -1.24
C ARG A 210 14.10 -1.57 -1.35
N PRO A 211 14.47 -0.74 -2.33
CA PRO A 211 13.72 0.47 -2.65
C PRO A 211 12.25 0.12 -2.93
N GLU A 212 11.33 0.80 -2.26
CA GLU A 212 9.89 0.59 -2.44
C GLU A 212 9.33 1.48 -3.56
N ASN A 213 9.93 2.64 -3.77
CA ASN A 213 9.56 3.59 -4.81
C ASN A 213 10.77 3.98 -5.66
N ARG A 214 10.49 4.57 -6.83
CA ARG A 214 11.50 4.95 -7.83
C ARG A 214 12.55 5.92 -7.30
N GLU A 215 12.14 6.85 -6.44
CA GLU A 215 13.01 7.85 -5.81
C GLU A 215 13.86 7.27 -4.67
N ALA A 216 13.64 6.00 -4.29
CA ALA A 216 14.30 5.34 -3.16
C ALA A 216 14.19 6.14 -1.83
N THR A 217 13.06 6.82 -1.62
CA THR A 217 12.77 7.56 -0.36
C THR A 217 12.24 6.63 0.72
N MET A 218 11.83 5.41 0.35
CA MET A 218 11.32 4.37 1.24
C MET A 218 11.97 3.02 0.92
N TYR A 219 12.23 2.24 1.96
CA TYR A 219 12.84 0.92 1.86
C TYR A 219 11.99 -0.13 2.56
N ASN A 220 11.68 -1.21 1.85
CA ASN A 220 10.95 -2.37 2.36
C ASN A 220 11.93 -3.41 2.92
N LEU A 221 11.63 -3.96 4.11
CA LEU A 221 12.41 -5.04 4.72
C LEU A 221 12.05 -6.37 4.03
N VAL A 222 12.95 -6.91 3.23
CA VAL A 222 12.67 -8.07 2.38
C VAL A 222 12.45 -9.32 3.22
N GLY A 223 11.26 -9.92 3.09
CA GLY A 223 10.91 -11.17 3.78
C GLY A 223 10.52 -11.00 5.24
N PHE A 224 10.17 -9.78 5.66
CA PHE A 224 9.75 -9.43 7.02
C PHE A 224 8.23 -9.30 7.15
N GLN A 225 7.44 -9.98 6.31
CA GLN A 225 6.00 -10.06 6.50
C GLN A 225 5.69 -10.59 7.89
N THR A 226 4.73 -9.99 8.59
CA THR A 226 4.60 -10.19 10.04
C THR A 226 3.19 -9.95 10.56
N ARG A 227 2.84 -10.60 11.69
CA ARG A 227 1.64 -10.35 12.50
C ARG A 227 1.96 -9.70 13.84
N LEU A 228 3.22 -9.32 14.05
CA LEU A 228 3.64 -8.63 15.26
C LEU A 228 2.80 -7.38 15.50
N ARG A 229 2.44 -7.12 16.76
CA ARG A 229 1.86 -5.83 17.14
C ARG A 229 2.82 -4.71 16.75
N TRP A 230 2.31 -3.55 16.35
CA TRP A 230 3.18 -2.44 15.88
C TRP A 230 4.26 -2.02 16.89
N ARG A 231 3.97 -2.10 18.21
CA ARG A 231 4.97 -1.86 19.26
C ARG A 231 6.10 -2.87 19.25
N GLU A 232 5.79 -4.14 18.98
CA GLU A 232 6.81 -5.20 18.86
C GLU A 232 7.61 -5.03 17.57
N GLN A 233 6.98 -4.64 16.47
CA GLN A 233 7.72 -4.29 15.24
C GLN A 233 8.72 -3.15 15.48
N ASP A 234 8.28 -2.07 16.15
CA ASP A 234 9.14 -0.93 16.46
C ASP A 234 10.32 -1.32 17.36
N ARG A 235 10.08 -2.18 18.35
CA ARG A 235 11.09 -2.66 19.31
C ARG A 235 12.10 -3.62 18.66
N ILE A 236 11.59 -4.64 17.95
CA ILE A 236 12.38 -5.75 17.43
C ILE A 236 13.17 -5.34 16.19
N PHE A 237 12.55 -4.64 15.24
CA PHE A 237 13.23 -4.31 13.98
C PHE A 237 14.28 -3.21 14.14
N ARG A 238 14.27 -2.46 15.25
CA ARG A 238 15.36 -1.55 15.61
C ARG A 238 16.60 -2.25 16.18
N LEU A 239 16.53 -3.56 16.45
CA LEU A 239 17.71 -4.38 16.78
C LEU A 239 18.58 -4.66 15.55
N ILE A 240 18.04 -4.43 14.35
CA ILE A 240 18.75 -4.65 13.09
C ILE A 240 19.79 -3.53 12.92
N PRO A 241 21.06 -3.86 12.66
CA PRO A 241 22.11 -2.89 12.37
C PRO A 241 21.71 -1.88 11.30
N GLY A 242 21.84 -0.60 11.60
CA GLY A 242 21.48 0.50 10.70
C GLY A 242 20.02 0.96 10.79
N LEU A 243 19.17 0.26 11.56
CA LEU A 243 17.76 0.57 11.76
C LEU A 243 17.45 1.05 13.19
N GLU A 244 18.44 1.33 14.02
CA GLU A 244 18.27 1.67 15.45
C GLU A 244 17.40 2.92 15.64
N ARG A 245 17.47 3.85 14.68
CA ARG A 245 16.69 5.09 14.62
C ARG A 245 15.70 5.10 13.46
N ALA A 246 15.45 3.93 12.86
CA ALA A 246 14.55 3.81 11.73
C ALA A 246 13.15 4.30 12.10
N ARG A 247 12.58 5.06 11.19
CA ARG A 247 11.22 5.56 11.27
C ARG A 247 10.39 4.76 10.27
N PHE A 248 9.39 4.05 10.78
CA PHE A 248 8.49 3.26 9.96
C PHE A 248 7.51 4.19 9.23
N CYS A 249 7.45 4.07 7.90
CA CYS A 249 6.39 4.70 7.12
C CYS A 249 5.14 3.82 7.06
N ARG A 250 5.33 2.50 7.10
CA ARG A 250 4.27 1.49 7.21
C ARG A 250 4.76 0.31 8.03
N TYR A 251 3.94 -0.15 8.96
CA TYR A 251 4.19 -1.39 9.70
C TYR A 251 3.75 -2.60 8.87
N GLY A 252 4.39 -3.74 9.08
CA GLY A 252 3.96 -4.99 8.47
C GLY A 252 2.62 -5.48 9.03
N SER A 253 1.92 -6.26 8.23
CA SER A 253 0.65 -6.87 8.58
C SER A 253 0.42 -8.08 7.69
N MET A 254 -0.40 -9.03 8.17
CA MET A 254 -0.82 -10.16 7.36
C MET A 254 -2.31 -10.40 7.51
N HIS A 255 -3.04 -10.16 6.42
CA HIS A 255 -4.50 -10.28 6.36
C HIS A 255 -4.93 -10.89 5.04
N ARG A 256 -6.06 -11.61 5.06
CA ARG A 256 -6.72 -12.04 3.82
C ARG A 256 -7.36 -10.80 3.18
N ASN A 257 -6.80 -10.35 2.07
CA ASN A 257 -7.23 -9.17 1.32
C ASN A 257 -7.19 -9.48 -0.17
N THR A 258 -8.33 -9.34 -0.83
CA THR A 258 -8.40 -9.39 -2.30
C THR A 258 -8.01 -8.03 -2.88
N PHE A 259 -6.94 -7.99 -3.67
CA PHE A 259 -6.54 -6.80 -4.44
C PHE A 259 -5.92 -7.18 -5.78
N ILE A 260 -6.02 -6.28 -6.76
CA ILE A 260 -5.47 -6.45 -8.09
C ILE A 260 -4.07 -5.86 -8.22
N ASN A 261 -3.28 -6.35 -9.18
CA ASN A 261 -2.01 -5.74 -9.59
C ASN A 261 -2.27 -4.45 -10.40
N SER A 262 -2.64 -3.39 -9.68
CA SER A 262 -3.01 -2.09 -10.22
C SER A 262 -1.97 -1.46 -11.15
N PRO A 263 -0.64 -1.59 -10.94
CA PRO A 263 0.35 -1.07 -11.90
C PRO A 263 0.16 -1.62 -13.32
N LEU A 264 -0.27 -2.87 -13.45
CA LEU A 264 -0.52 -3.52 -14.73
C LEU A 264 -1.92 -3.25 -15.29
N LEU A 265 -2.89 -2.95 -14.43
CA LEU A 265 -4.32 -3.02 -14.75
C LEU A 265 -5.06 -1.68 -14.71
N LEU A 266 -4.56 -0.66 -14.01
CA LEU A 266 -5.24 0.63 -13.83
C LEU A 266 -4.43 1.82 -14.34
N GLU A 267 -5.10 2.74 -15.04
CA GLU A 267 -4.60 4.09 -15.29
C GLU A 267 -4.58 4.92 -13.99
N LYS A 268 -3.82 6.03 -13.96
CA LYS A 268 -3.79 6.97 -12.81
C LYS A 268 -5.16 7.53 -12.43
N THR A 269 -6.12 7.46 -13.35
CA THR A 269 -7.52 7.88 -13.19
C THR A 269 -8.38 6.82 -12.49
N LEU A 270 -7.79 5.70 -12.08
CA LEU A 270 -8.46 4.48 -11.60
C LEU A 270 -9.28 3.72 -12.66
N GLU A 271 -9.19 4.16 -13.91
CA GLU A 271 -9.85 3.51 -15.04
C GLU A 271 -9.09 2.23 -15.43
N TRP A 272 -9.82 1.18 -15.76
CA TRP A 272 -9.26 -0.09 -16.20
C TRP A 272 -8.58 0.07 -17.56
N LYS A 273 -7.34 -0.38 -17.64
CA LYS A 273 -6.55 -0.33 -18.87
C LYS A 273 -7.18 -1.21 -19.95
N GLY A 274 -7.64 -0.60 -21.04
CA GLY A 274 -8.30 -1.30 -22.14
C GLY A 274 -9.81 -1.50 -21.97
N ARG A 275 -10.42 -0.88 -20.94
CA ARG A 275 -11.87 -0.84 -20.78
C ARG A 275 -12.34 0.54 -20.30
N PRO A 276 -12.52 1.50 -21.24
CA PRO A 276 -13.01 2.82 -20.90
C PRO A 276 -14.36 2.77 -20.16
N GLY A 277 -14.50 3.60 -19.14
CA GLY A 277 -15.70 3.67 -18.29
C GLY A 277 -15.77 2.63 -17.17
N LEU A 278 -14.88 1.63 -17.11
CA LEU A 278 -14.75 0.77 -15.92
C LEU A 278 -13.70 1.36 -14.98
N PHE A 279 -14.10 1.67 -13.75
CA PHE A 279 -13.21 2.12 -12.69
C PHE A 279 -13.17 1.11 -11.55
N LEU A 280 -12.04 1.00 -10.87
CA LEU A 280 -11.94 0.29 -9.59
C LEU A 280 -11.61 1.30 -8.49
N ALA A 281 -12.19 1.13 -7.31
CA ALA A 281 -11.94 2.03 -6.19
C ALA A 281 -11.91 1.28 -4.86
N GLY A 282 -11.31 1.89 -3.85
CA GLY A 282 -11.17 1.24 -2.56
C GLY A 282 -10.06 0.20 -2.54
N GLN A 283 -10.05 -0.60 -1.47
CA GLN A 283 -8.96 -1.52 -1.15
C GLN A 283 -8.59 -2.50 -2.29
N ILE A 284 -9.56 -2.87 -3.14
CA ILE A 284 -9.29 -3.76 -4.28
C ILE A 284 -8.23 -3.23 -5.24
N THR A 285 -8.02 -1.90 -5.26
CA THR A 285 -6.98 -1.23 -6.06
C THR A 285 -5.59 -1.28 -5.42
N GLY A 286 -5.43 -1.89 -4.25
CA GLY A 286 -4.16 -1.87 -3.52
C GLY A 286 -3.93 -0.54 -2.78
N VAL A 287 -4.99 0.13 -2.37
CA VAL A 287 -4.90 1.15 -1.30
C VAL A 287 -5.24 0.52 0.04
N GLU A 288 -4.67 1.04 1.12
CA GLU A 288 -4.94 0.57 2.48
C GLU A 288 -5.50 1.71 3.33
N GLY A 289 -6.59 1.44 4.05
CA GLY A 289 -7.23 2.39 4.96
C GLY A 289 -8.60 2.90 4.48
N TYR A 290 -9.46 3.26 5.44
CA TYR A 290 -10.81 3.77 5.17
C TYR A 290 -10.77 5.11 4.43
N MET A 291 -9.84 5.99 4.79
CA MET A 291 -9.74 7.32 4.18
C MET A 291 -9.26 7.23 2.74
N GLU A 292 -8.26 6.40 2.48
CA GLU A 292 -7.70 6.11 1.16
C GLU A 292 -8.75 5.45 0.25
N SER A 293 -9.52 4.51 0.82
CA SER A 293 -10.60 3.87 0.08
C SER A 293 -11.72 4.84 -0.28
N ALA A 294 -12.12 5.71 0.66
CA ALA A 294 -13.11 6.74 0.40
C ALA A 294 -12.61 7.83 -0.58
N ALA A 295 -11.32 8.17 -0.54
CA ALA A 295 -10.70 9.13 -1.46
C ALA A 295 -10.65 8.60 -2.90
N THR A 296 -10.27 7.33 -3.08
CA THR A 296 -10.31 6.68 -4.39
C THR A 296 -11.73 6.51 -4.91
N GLY A 297 -12.70 6.19 -4.04
CA GLY A 297 -14.12 6.16 -4.39
C GLY A 297 -14.66 7.52 -4.86
N LEU A 298 -14.29 8.60 -4.16
CA LEU A 298 -14.64 9.97 -4.56
C LEU A 298 -14.09 10.30 -5.95
N LEU A 299 -12.81 10.01 -6.21
CA LEU A 299 -12.21 10.27 -7.53
C LEU A 299 -12.81 9.40 -8.63
N ALA A 300 -13.04 8.11 -8.38
CA ALA A 300 -13.68 7.23 -9.36
C ALA A 300 -15.08 7.74 -9.72
N GLY A 301 -15.87 8.22 -8.75
CA GLY A 301 -17.16 8.87 -8.98
C GLY A 301 -17.03 10.14 -9.83
N MET A 302 -16.07 11.01 -9.51
CA MET A 302 -15.78 12.22 -10.28
C MET A 302 -15.34 11.92 -11.73
N ASN A 303 -14.53 10.87 -11.94
CA ASN A 303 -14.08 10.45 -13.26
C ASN A 303 -15.19 9.76 -14.06
N ALA A 304 -16.00 8.92 -13.42
CA ALA A 304 -17.18 8.31 -14.02
C ALA A 304 -18.16 9.38 -14.54
N ALA A 305 -18.42 10.43 -13.74
CA ALA A 305 -19.26 11.55 -14.16
C ALA A 305 -18.70 12.29 -15.38
N MET A 306 -17.38 12.44 -15.50
CA MET A 306 -16.76 13.01 -16.70
C MET A 306 -16.96 12.12 -17.93
N VAL A 307 -16.78 10.80 -17.80
CA VAL A 307 -17.01 9.86 -18.91
C VAL A 307 -18.44 9.92 -19.40
N VAL A 308 -19.42 9.98 -18.50
CA VAL A 308 -20.86 10.14 -18.86
C VAL A 308 -21.10 11.43 -19.66
N ARG A 309 -20.32 12.50 -19.40
CA ARG A 309 -20.41 13.78 -20.11
C ARG A 309 -19.57 13.83 -21.40
N GLY A 310 -18.92 12.74 -21.80
CA GLY A 310 -18.03 12.70 -22.95
C GLY A 310 -16.65 13.33 -22.71
N GLU A 311 -16.33 13.65 -21.46
CA GLU A 311 -15.05 14.23 -21.05
C GLU A 311 -14.04 13.16 -20.65
N ARG A 312 -12.75 13.49 -20.76
CA ARG A 312 -11.67 12.56 -20.38
C ARG A 312 -11.41 12.60 -18.87
N PRO A 313 -11.28 11.43 -18.20
CA PRO A 313 -10.81 11.32 -16.83
C PRO A 313 -9.48 12.06 -16.58
N VAL A 314 -9.33 12.65 -15.39
CA VAL A 314 -8.13 13.41 -15.02
C VAL A 314 -7.67 13.00 -13.61
N PRO A 315 -6.44 12.53 -13.43
CA PRO A 315 -5.91 12.25 -12.10
C PRO A 315 -5.55 13.55 -11.38
N PRO A 316 -5.61 13.61 -10.04
CA PRO A 316 -5.05 14.72 -9.28
C PRO A 316 -3.51 14.76 -9.41
N PRO A 317 -2.86 15.92 -9.22
CA PRO A 317 -1.41 16.06 -9.30
C PRO A 317 -0.68 15.21 -8.27
N GLU A 318 0.53 14.74 -8.58
CA GLU A 318 1.33 13.89 -7.70
C GLU A 318 1.79 14.58 -6.41
N GLU A 319 1.74 15.91 -6.36
CA GLU A 319 1.98 16.70 -5.16
C GLU A 319 0.86 16.58 -4.12
N THR A 320 -0.32 16.11 -4.53
CA THR A 320 -1.45 15.84 -3.63
C THR A 320 -1.31 14.47 -2.95
N ALA A 321 -1.91 14.28 -1.78
CA ALA A 321 -1.91 12.99 -1.09
C ALA A 321 -2.58 11.91 -1.95
N LEU A 322 -3.74 12.22 -2.53
CA LEU A 322 -4.43 11.28 -3.42
C LEU A 322 -3.61 11.01 -4.69
N GLY A 323 -3.06 12.03 -5.35
CA GLY A 323 -2.26 11.84 -6.56
C GLY A 323 -0.96 11.08 -6.31
N SER A 324 -0.27 11.34 -5.20
CA SER A 324 0.92 10.58 -4.79
C SER A 324 0.62 9.10 -4.53
N LEU A 325 -0.52 8.80 -3.90
CA LEU A 325 -0.98 7.43 -3.69
C LEU A 325 -1.33 6.74 -5.01
N LEU A 326 -2.07 7.42 -5.88
CA LEU A 326 -2.44 6.91 -7.20
C LEU A 326 -1.21 6.62 -8.05
N ARG A 327 -0.22 7.51 -7.99
CA ARG A 327 1.07 7.30 -8.64
C ARG A 327 1.72 6.01 -8.16
N TYR A 328 1.80 5.79 -6.85
CA TYR A 328 2.37 4.54 -6.33
C TYR A 328 1.60 3.30 -6.79
N ILE A 329 0.26 3.26 -6.62
CA ILE A 329 -0.50 2.05 -6.98
C ILE A 329 -0.54 1.79 -8.49
N THR A 330 -0.17 2.75 -9.33
CA THR A 330 -0.15 2.58 -10.80
C THR A 330 1.25 2.51 -11.41
N GLU A 331 2.30 2.86 -10.67
CA GLU A 331 3.69 2.89 -11.16
C GLU A 331 4.68 2.07 -10.32
N ALA A 332 4.27 1.52 -9.17
CA ALA A 332 5.11 0.63 -8.38
C ALA A 332 5.54 -0.61 -9.21
N ASN A 333 6.66 -1.24 -8.80
CA ASN A 333 7.14 -2.44 -9.47
C ASN A 333 6.06 -3.54 -9.41
N PRO A 334 5.51 -3.98 -10.56
CA PRO A 334 4.40 -4.93 -10.60
C PRO A 334 4.77 -6.31 -10.04
N ASP A 335 6.04 -6.70 -10.07
CA ASP A 335 6.50 -8.01 -9.57
C ASP A 335 6.42 -8.10 -8.05
N HIS A 336 6.34 -6.96 -7.38
CA HIS A 336 6.45 -6.82 -5.93
C HIS A 336 5.41 -5.87 -5.33
N PHE A 337 4.37 -5.54 -6.10
CA PHE A 337 3.34 -4.60 -5.70
C PHE A 337 2.66 -5.05 -4.40
N GLN A 338 2.49 -4.12 -3.46
CA GLN A 338 1.75 -4.31 -2.22
C GLN A 338 0.78 -3.14 -2.01
N PRO A 339 -0.35 -3.35 -1.35
CA PRO A 339 -1.26 -2.27 -1.00
C PRO A 339 -0.57 -1.20 -0.16
N MET A 340 -1.00 0.06 -0.24
CA MET A 340 -0.33 1.18 0.44
C MET A 340 -1.32 2.22 0.98
N ASN A 341 -0.99 2.81 2.13
CA ASN A 341 -1.67 3.95 2.71
C ASN A 341 -0.91 5.26 2.43
N VAL A 342 -1.59 6.41 2.58
CA VAL A 342 -0.92 7.71 2.37
C VAL A 342 0.17 7.93 3.41
N ASN A 343 1.36 8.33 2.95
CA ASN A 343 2.48 8.72 3.78
C ASN A 343 3.35 9.76 3.03
N PHE A 344 4.17 10.53 3.74
CA PHE A 344 4.95 11.65 3.18
C PHE A 344 6.04 11.25 2.16
N GLY A 345 6.21 9.96 1.91
CA GLY A 345 7.24 9.38 1.05
C GLY A 345 6.80 9.18 -0.38
N LEU A 346 5.50 9.09 -0.54
CA LEU A 346 4.83 9.05 -1.83
C LEU A 346 4.92 10.40 -2.54
N PHE A 347 5.00 11.49 -1.76
CA PHE A 347 5.04 12.84 -2.29
C PHE A 347 6.37 13.10 -2.99
N PRO A 348 6.39 13.82 -4.13
CA PRO A 348 7.62 14.27 -4.77
C PRO A 348 8.50 15.03 -3.78
N PRO A 349 9.84 14.89 -3.78
CA PRO A 349 10.69 15.60 -2.81
C PRO A 349 10.51 17.13 -2.86
N LEU A 350 10.76 17.83 -1.74
CA LEU A 350 10.64 19.30 -1.65
C LEU A 350 11.89 20.06 -2.18
N GLY A 351 12.78 19.38 -2.90
CA GLY A 351 14.08 19.92 -3.35
C GLY A 351 15.24 19.59 -2.41
N GLU A 352 16.39 20.24 -2.64
CA GLU A 352 17.63 20.00 -1.90
C GLU A 352 17.69 20.75 -0.55
N GLY A 353 18.31 20.13 0.45
CA GLY A 353 18.57 20.72 1.77
C GLY A 353 17.96 19.96 2.94
N LYS A 354 18.59 20.07 4.13
CA LYS A 354 18.06 19.48 5.38
C LYS A 354 16.91 20.34 5.90
N ILE A 355 15.67 19.94 5.60
CA ILE A 355 14.47 20.58 6.16
C ILE A 355 14.10 19.86 7.47
N PRO A 356 13.94 20.58 8.60
CA PRO A 356 13.45 20.00 9.85
C PRO A 356 12.13 19.24 9.64
N PHE A 357 11.96 18.10 10.31
CA PHE A 357 10.81 17.22 10.07
C PHE A 357 9.44 17.90 10.27
N SER A 358 9.30 18.74 11.30
CA SER A 358 8.06 19.47 11.57
C SER A 358 7.71 20.45 10.44
N GLU A 359 8.70 21.19 9.96
CA GLU A 359 8.57 22.13 8.85
C GLU A 359 8.28 21.40 7.54
N ARG A 360 8.90 20.25 7.33
CA ARG A 360 8.70 19.41 6.14
C ARG A 360 7.25 18.99 5.96
N ARG A 361 6.59 18.53 7.04
CA ARG A 361 5.16 18.17 7.00
C ARG A 361 4.28 19.34 6.58
N ARG A 362 4.55 20.54 7.10
CA ARG A 362 3.82 21.77 6.76
C ARG A 362 4.03 22.15 5.30
N ARG A 363 5.26 22.09 4.79
CA ARG A 363 5.59 22.39 3.39
C ARG A 363 4.92 21.41 2.43
N TYR A 364 4.93 20.10 2.73
CA TYR A 364 4.20 19.10 1.95
C TYR A 364 2.70 19.38 1.93
N ALA A 365 2.11 19.66 3.09
CA ALA A 365 0.69 19.97 3.18
C ALA A 365 0.32 21.23 2.37
N GLN A 366 1.10 22.30 2.46
CA GLN A 366 0.86 23.52 1.70
C GLN A 366 0.94 23.26 0.19
N ARG A 367 2.03 22.66 -0.30
CA ARG A 367 2.20 22.35 -1.73
C ARG A 367 1.09 21.44 -2.26
N SER A 368 0.68 20.45 -1.47
CA SER A 368 -0.46 19.58 -1.82
C SER A 368 -1.73 20.40 -2.03
N LEU A 369 -2.08 21.26 -1.07
CA LEU A 369 -3.34 22.01 -1.11
C LEU A 369 -3.35 23.06 -2.22
N ASP A 370 -2.20 23.65 -2.55
CA ASP A 370 -2.06 24.58 -3.67
C ASP A 370 -2.24 23.84 -5.02
N ALA A 371 -1.61 22.67 -5.17
CA ALA A 371 -1.77 21.83 -6.36
C ALA A 371 -3.20 21.32 -6.52
N LEU A 372 -3.85 20.93 -5.41
CA LEU A 372 -5.25 20.50 -5.41
C LEU A 372 -6.17 21.61 -5.91
N GLU A 373 -5.96 22.85 -5.46
CA GLU A 373 -6.85 23.96 -5.82
C GLU A 373 -6.73 24.32 -7.30
N GLN A 374 -5.52 24.31 -7.86
CA GLN A 374 -5.30 24.47 -9.31
C GLN A 374 -5.99 23.35 -10.11
N TRP A 375 -5.87 22.10 -9.64
CA TRP A 375 -6.53 20.96 -10.27
C TRP A 375 -8.05 21.06 -10.22
N LYS A 376 -8.63 21.44 -9.07
CA LYS A 376 -10.07 21.64 -8.91
C LYS A 376 -10.62 22.71 -9.84
N GLN A 377 -9.90 23.82 -10.05
CA GLN A 377 -10.30 24.85 -11.01
C GLN A 377 -10.24 24.34 -12.45
N GLY A 378 -9.29 23.47 -12.78
CA GLY A 378 -9.26 22.75 -14.05
C GLY A 378 -10.45 21.80 -14.23
N TYR A 379 -10.78 21.04 -13.20
CA TYR A 379 -11.93 20.13 -13.18
C TYR A 379 -13.25 20.88 -13.34
N ALA A 380 -13.46 21.95 -12.57
CA ALA A 380 -14.66 22.79 -12.63
C ALA A 380 -14.91 23.36 -14.04
N ARG A 381 -13.85 23.77 -14.75
CA ARG A 381 -13.94 24.29 -16.12
C ARG A 381 -14.34 23.24 -17.16
N ARG A 382 -14.14 21.95 -16.90
CA ARG A 382 -14.52 20.85 -17.81
C ARG A 382 -15.97 20.40 -17.63
N ILE A 383 -16.53 20.63 -16.43
CA ILE A 383 -17.90 20.21 -16.08
C ILE A 383 -18.91 21.36 -16.06
N ALA A 384 -18.44 22.61 -16.14
CA ALA A 384 -19.27 23.78 -16.41
C ALA A 384 -19.77 23.71 -17.85
#